data_AF-X6CSP2-F1
#
_entry.id   AF-X6CSP2-F1
#
_cell.length_a   1.000
_cell.length_b   1.000
_cell.length_c   1.000
_cell.angle_alpha   90.00
_cell.angle_beta   90.00
_cell.angle_gamma   90.00
#
_symmetry.space_group_name_H-M   'P 1'
#
loop_
_entity.id
_entity.type
_entity.pdbx_description
1 polymer ?
#
loop_
_entity_poly.entity_id
_entity_poly.type
_entity_poly.pdbx_seq_one_letter_code
_entity_poly.pdbx_strand_id
1 'polypeptide(L)' 'MAVGELQPDDKLSRLLASGWSVVGYSTTMMAAGRMTHSVLLQKEHVLISATIVAEGDHEIGRAFTMLAPAPDTKKRRS' A
#
# COMPACT_ATOMS: atom_id res chain seq x y z
N MET A 1 21.75 16.67 7.14
CA MET A 1 20.81 16.02 6.20
C MET A 1 20.79 14.55 6.56
N ALA A 2 19.85 14.13 7.40
CA ALA A 2 19.71 12.72 7.74
C ALA A 2 19.02 12.05 6.55
N VAL A 3 19.76 11.21 5.82
CA VAL A 3 19.19 10.28 4.86
C VAL A 3 18.37 9.32 5.71
N GLY A 4 17.06 9.54 5.76
CA GLY A 4 16.13 8.74 6.53
C GLY A 4 16.36 7.27 6.18
N GLU A 5 16.61 6.47 7.22
CA GLU A 5 16.79 5.03 7.12
C GLU A 5 15.74 4.45 6.17
N LEU A 6 16.20 3.79 5.10
CA LEU A 6 15.34 3.00 4.23
C LEU A 6 14.56 2.04 5.12
N GLN A 7 13.26 2.32 5.31
CA GLN A 7 12.39 1.43 6.09
C GLN A 7 12.52 0.00 5.53
N PRO A 8 12.58 -1.04 6.38
CA PRO A 8 13.06 -2.37 5.98
C PRO A 8 12.21 -3.11 4.93
N ASP A 9 11.15 -2.52 4.39
CA ASP A 9 10.34 -3.16 3.36
C ASP A 9 9.55 -2.13 2.54
N ASP A 10 10.23 -1.36 1.67
CA ASP A 10 9.54 -0.48 0.71
C ASP A 10 8.89 -1.29 -0.43
N LYS A 11 7.91 -2.09 -0.05
CA LYS A 11 7.09 -2.93 -0.91
C LYS A 11 6.42 -2.10 -2.00
N LEU A 12 6.00 -0.87 -1.72
CA LEU A 12 5.39 0.00 -2.74
C LEU A 12 6.39 0.30 -3.85
N SER A 13 7.59 0.79 -3.52
CA SER A 13 8.61 1.08 -4.54
C SER A 13 9.03 -0.16 -5.33
N ARG A 14 9.15 -1.33 -4.67
CA ARG A 14 9.44 -2.60 -5.37
C ARG A 14 8.32 -3.02 -6.31
N LEU A 15 7.06 -2.86 -5.92
CA LEU A 15 5.92 -3.14 -6.80
C LEU A 15 5.98 -2.25 -8.05
N LEU A 16 6.17 -0.94 -7.86
CA LEU A 16 6.29 0.01 -8.96
C LEU A 16 7.47 -0.33 -9.89
N ALA A 17 8.65 -0.59 -9.33
CA ALA A 17 9.84 -1.00 -10.08
C ALA A 17 9.64 -2.33 -10.83
N SER A 18 8.78 -3.22 -10.31
CA SER A 18 8.45 -4.51 -10.94
C SER A 18 7.32 -4.43 -11.99
N GLY A 19 6.86 -3.23 -12.34
CA GLY A 19 5.89 -3.00 -13.41
C GLY A 19 4.43 -2.94 -12.94
N TRP A 20 4.16 -2.75 -11.65
CA TRP A 20 2.82 -2.37 -11.20
C TRP A 20 2.54 -0.91 -11.51
N SER A 21 1.31 -0.62 -11.92
CA SER A 21 0.85 0.74 -12.23
C SER A 21 -0.08 1.25 -11.15
N VAL A 22 0.02 2.54 -10.81
CA VAL A 22 -1.01 3.22 -10.00
C VAL A 22 -2.20 3.49 -10.92
N VAL A 23 -3.35 2.89 -10.61
CA VAL A 23 -4.59 3.03 -11.40
C VAL A 23 -5.69 3.78 -10.65
N GLY A 24 -5.46 4.08 -9.38
CA GLY A 24 -6.36 4.89 -8.56
C GLY A 24 -5.64 5.46 -7.35
N TYR A 25 -6.07 6.63 -6.91
CA TYR A 25 -5.51 7.30 -5.75
C TYR A 25 -6.60 8.14 -5.08
N SER A 26 -6.69 8.03 -3.76
CA SER A 26 -7.53 8.89 -2.95
C SER A 26 -6.87 9.20 -1.62
N THR A 27 -7.28 10.33 -1.03
CA THR A 27 -6.84 10.77 0.29
C THR A 27 -8.05 11.04 1.16
N THR A 28 -7.97 10.60 2.41
CA THR A 28 -9.01 10.83 3.42
C THR A 28 -8.39 11.47 4.64
N MET A 29 -8.90 12.62 5.05
CA MET A 29 -8.59 13.21 6.35
C MET A 29 -9.37 12.46 7.43
N MET A 30 -8.67 11.95 8.43
CA MET A 30 -9.22 11.28 9.60
C MET A 30 -9.34 12.25 10.78
N ALA A 31 -10.00 11.80 11.84
CA ALA A 31 -10.03 12.54 13.10
C ALA A 31 -8.61 12.81 13.62
N ALA A 32 -8.46 13.90 14.38
CA ALA A 32 -7.19 14.35 14.96
C ALA A 32 -6.08 14.68 13.92
N GLY A 33 -6.46 15.11 12.70
CA GLY A 33 -5.50 15.64 11.71
C GLY A 33 -4.65 14.58 11.00
N ARG A 34 -4.94 13.29 11.22
CA ARG A 34 -4.30 12.20 10.49
C ARG A 34 -4.84 12.11 9.07
N MET A 35 -4.02 11.63 8.14
CA MET A 35 -4.40 11.42 6.75
C MET A 35 -4.18 9.97 6.34
N THR A 36 -5.08 9.44 5.52
CA THR A 36 -4.90 8.15 4.87
C THR A 36 -4.79 8.36 3.37
N HIS A 37 -3.74 7.81 2.76
CA HIS A 37 -3.59 7.70 1.31
C HIS A 37 -3.95 6.27 0.90
N SER A 38 -4.89 6.13 -0.01
CA SER A 38 -5.26 4.84 -0.59
C SER A 38 -4.80 4.81 -2.04
N VAL A 39 -3.83 3.96 -2.34
CA VAL A 39 -3.24 3.78 -3.67
C VAL A 39 -3.70 2.44 -4.21
N LEU A 40 -4.41 2.46 -5.34
CA LEU A 40 -4.79 1.25 -6.06
C LEU A 40 -3.71 0.92 -7.10
N LEU A 41 -3.12 -0.26 -6.97
CA LEU A 41 -2.08 -0.79 -7.84
C LEU A 41 -2.65 -1.92 -8.70
N GLN A 42 -2.29 -1.92 -9.98
CA GLN A 42 -2.65 -2.97 -10.92
C GLN A 42 -1.42 -3.51 -11.64
N LYS A 43 -1.37 -4.83 -11.82
CA LYS A 43 -0.49 -5.49 -12.79
C LYS A 43 -1.27 -6.60 -13.47
N GLU A 44 -1.41 -6.50 -14.79
CA GLU A 44 -2.25 -7.39 -15.58
C GLU A 44 -3.70 -7.41 -15.03
N HIS A 45 -4.14 -8.56 -14.51
CA HIS A 45 -5.46 -8.79 -13.93
C HIS A 45 -5.47 -8.79 -12.39
N VAL A 46 -4.34 -8.46 -11.76
CA VAL A 46 -4.17 -8.43 -10.29
C VAL A 46 -4.32 -7.00 -9.77
N LEU A 47 -5.10 -6.84 -8.71
CA LEU A 47 -5.33 -5.58 -8.02
C LEU A 47 -4.90 -5.68 -6.55
N ILE A 48 -4.15 -4.69 -6.09
CA ILE A 48 -3.74 -4.53 -4.70
C ILE A 48 -4.03 -3.10 -4.27
N SER A 49 -4.57 -2.92 -3.06
CA SER A 49 -4.61 -1.62 -2.38
C SER A 49 -3.39 -1.48 -1.47
N ALA A 50 -2.71 -0.34 -1.53
CA ALA A 50 -1.77 0.11 -0.52
C ALA A 50 -2.42 1.27 0.25
N THR A 51 -2.59 1.11 1.55
CA THR A 51 -3.11 2.13 2.46
C THR A 51 -1.97 2.65 3.30
N ILE A 52 -1.69 3.94 3.22
CA ILE A 52 -0.63 4.62 3.96
C ILE A 52 -1.29 5.60 4.92
N VAL A 53 -0.96 5.50 6.21
CA VAL A 53 -1.45 6.42 7.23
C VAL A 53 -0.34 7.38 7.60
N ALA A 54 -0.63 8.67 7.59
CA ALA A 54 0.30 9.75 7.89
C ALA A 54 -0.24 10.67 8.99
N GLU A 55 0.68 11.24 9.77
CA GLU A 55 0.44 12.31 10.73
C GLU A 55 1.33 13.51 10.35
N GLY A 56 0.72 14.56 9.80
CA GLY A 56 1.46 15.61 9.09
C GLY A 56 2.24 15.03 7.91
N ASP A 57 3.54 15.30 7.86
CA ASP A 57 4.45 14.81 6.80
C ASP A 57 5.09 13.44 7.13
N HIS A 58 4.69 12.79 8.23
CA HIS A 58 5.31 11.54 8.68
C HIS A 58 4.38 10.35 8.43
N GLU A 59 4.85 9.35 7.68
CA GLU A 59 4.19 8.05 7.58
C GLU A 59 4.27 7.32 8.93
N ILE A 60 3.11 6.96 9.50
CA ILE A 60 2.99 6.24 10.77
C ILE A 60 2.61 4.76 10.58
N GLY A 61 2.23 4.36 9.36
CA GLY A 61 1.96 2.97 9.05
C GLY A 61 1.53 2.75 7.61
N ARG A 62 1.67 1.50 7.15
CA ARG A 62 1.18 1.06 5.84
C ARG A 62 0.61 -0.35 5.90
N ALA A 63 -0.39 -0.59 5.07
CA ALA A 63 -0.98 -1.91 4.87
C ALA A 63 -1.17 -2.19 3.38
N PHE A 64 -1.05 -3.46 3.00
CA PHE A 64 -1.31 -3.92 1.63
C PHE A 64 -2.39 -4.98 1.65
N THR A 65 -3.37 -4.85 0.77
CA THR A 65 -4.49 -5.81 0.65
C THR A 65 -4.63 -6.22 -0.80
N MET A 66 -4.56 -7.52 -1.08
CA MET A 66 -4.90 -8.07 -2.40
C MET A 66 -6.42 -8.02 -2.56
N LEU A 67 -6.88 -7.35 -3.62
CA LEU A 67 -8.29 -7.18 -3.92
C LEU A 67 -8.76 -8.18 -4.97
N ALA A 68 -7.90 -8.47 -5.96
CA ALA A 68 -8.18 -9.44 -7.02
C ALA A 68 -6.88 -10.06 -7.55
N PRO A 69 -6.86 -11.35 -7.93
CA PRO A 69 -7.92 -12.34 -7.65
C PRO A 69 -8.05 -12.57 -6.14
N ALA A 70 -9.18 -13.13 -5.69
CA ALA A 70 -9.36 -13.42 -4.28
C ALA A 70 -8.23 -14.33 -3.77
N PRO A 71 -7.69 -14.11 -2.56
CA PRO A 71 -6.70 -15.02 -1.99
C PRO A 71 -7.28 -16.43 -1.96
N ASP A 72 -6.54 -17.41 -2.51
CA ASP A 72 -7.01 -18.78 -2.60
C ASP A 72 -7.27 -19.34 -1.19
N THR A 73 -8.54 -19.40 -0.79
CA THR A 73 -8.94 -19.89 0.53
C THR A 73 -8.82 -21.41 0.65
N LYS A 74 -8.40 -22.11 -0.41
CA LYS A 74 -8.19 -23.55 -0.41
C LYS A 74 -6.74 -23.92 -0.11
N LYS A 75 -6.30 -23.74 1.14
CA LYS A 75 -5.24 -24.58 1.75
C LYS A 75 -5.02 -24.26 3.23
N ARG A 76 -5.87 -24.84 4.09
CA ARG A 76 -5.46 -25.19 5.47
C ARG A 76 -6.30 -26.33 6.03
N ARG A 77 -6.14 -27.52 5.44
CA ARG A 77 -6.33 -28.80 6.12
C ARG A 77 -5.19 -29.71 5.68
N SER A 78 -4.14 -29.75 6.48
CA SER A 78 -3.26 -30.91 6.66
C SER A 78 -3.12 -31.12 8.15
#